data_AF-A0AAQ0Q7H0-F1
#
_entry.id   AF-A0AAQ0Q7H0-F1
#
_cell.length_a   1.000
_cell.length_b   1.000
_cell.length_c   1.000
_cell.angle_alpha   90.00
_cell.angle_beta   90.00
_cell.angle_gamma   90.00
#
_symmetry.space_group_name_H-M   'P 1'
#
loop_
_entity.id
_entity.type
_entity.pdbx_description
1 polymer ?
#
loop_
_entity_poly.entity_id
_entity_poly.type
_entity_poly.pdbx_seq_one_letter_code
_entity_poly.pdbx_strand_id
1 'polypeptide(L)'
;MEKATEIFKGPYTSDGSYIYDSTNQMCLMVGGCENYPEEMLNRICEILNHTKPTKGNPGVSAKDGNIYLDGDLILVVRGWGYLTGAGCLNFSVEEARKIQDEFAQHVVNCLRGEA
;
A
#
# COMPACT_ATOMS: atom_id res chain seq x y z
N MET A 1 -16.47 -4.70 2.90
CA MET A 1 -15.40 -3.75 2.53
C MET A 1 -14.47 -3.68 3.72
N GLU A 2 -13.16 -3.85 3.51
CA GLU A 2 -12.18 -3.89 4.62
C GLU A 2 -11.97 -2.49 5.19
N LYS A 3 -11.80 -2.37 6.52
CA LYS A 3 -11.63 -1.08 7.23
C LYS A 3 -10.44 -0.30 6.66
N ALA A 4 -9.42 -1.00 6.19
CA ALA A 4 -8.23 -0.42 5.58
C ALA A 4 -8.50 0.44 4.34
N THR A 5 -9.36 -0.01 3.40
CA THR A 5 -9.61 0.72 2.14
C THR A 5 -10.61 1.87 2.30
N GLU A 6 -11.29 1.94 3.45
CA GLU A 6 -12.04 3.14 3.86
C GLU A 6 -11.13 4.23 4.43
N ILE A 7 -10.00 3.83 5.04
CA ILE A 7 -9.00 4.74 5.62
C ILE A 7 -8.04 5.24 4.54
N PHE A 8 -7.36 4.32 3.85
CA PHE A 8 -6.47 4.61 2.74
C PHE A 8 -7.22 4.37 1.44
N LYS A 9 -7.87 5.41 0.92
CA LYS A 9 -8.76 5.30 -0.23
C LYS A 9 -8.20 6.00 -1.47
N GLY A 10 -8.40 5.38 -2.62
CA GLY A 10 -8.06 5.97 -3.92
C GLY A 10 -8.86 7.25 -4.24
N PRO A 11 -8.46 8.01 -5.28
CA PRO A 11 -7.36 7.71 -6.18
C PRO A 11 -5.99 7.86 -5.50
N TYR A 12 -5.07 6.96 -5.86
CA TYR A 12 -3.70 6.93 -5.37
C TYR A 12 -2.75 7.64 -6.33
N THR A 13 -1.78 8.35 -5.78
CA THR A 13 -0.74 9.06 -6.55
C THR A 13 0.64 8.73 -6.01
N SER A 14 1.68 8.92 -6.82
CA SER A 14 3.08 8.66 -6.45
C SER A 14 3.94 9.91 -6.66
N ASP A 15 4.98 10.07 -5.85
CA ASP A 15 6.05 11.06 -6.03
C ASP A 15 7.40 10.43 -6.44
N GLY A 16 7.40 9.13 -6.75
CA GLY A 16 8.59 8.37 -7.11
C GLY A 16 9.29 7.69 -5.92
N SER A 17 8.88 7.97 -4.67
CA SER A 17 9.35 7.27 -3.47
C SER A 17 8.22 6.76 -2.59
N TYR A 18 7.07 7.43 -2.63
CA TYR A 18 5.90 7.16 -1.82
C TYR A 18 4.64 7.10 -2.67
N ILE A 19 3.64 6.37 -2.18
CA ILE A 19 2.27 6.45 -2.68
C ILE A 19 1.39 7.11 -1.61
N TYR A 20 0.56 8.03 -2.07
CA TYR A 20 -0.40 8.79 -1.27
C TYR A 20 -1.82 8.41 -1.66
N ASP A 21 -2.72 8.48 -0.68
CA ASP A 21 -4.15 8.32 -0.90
C ASP A 21 -4.82 9.63 -1.38
N SER A 22 -6.13 9.58 -1.61
CA SER A 22 -6.93 10.73 -2.08
C SER A 22 -6.96 11.93 -1.13
N THR A 23 -6.56 11.75 0.13
CA THR A 23 -6.49 12.78 1.16
C THR A 23 -5.06 13.22 1.43
N ASN A 24 -4.12 12.83 0.55
CA ASN A 24 -2.70 13.12 0.64
C ASN A 24 -2.02 12.47 1.87
N GLN A 25 -2.58 11.39 2.41
CA GLN A 25 -1.93 10.58 3.43
C GLN A 25 -1.00 9.57 2.76
N MET A 26 0.25 9.53 3.23
CA MET A 26 1.24 8.55 2.78
C MET A 26 0.83 7.15 3.23
N CYS A 27 0.55 6.27 2.28
CA CYS A 27 0.07 4.92 2.55
C CYS A 27 1.08 3.82 2.16
N LEU A 28 1.98 4.06 1.20
CA LEU A 28 3.07 3.14 0.85
C LEU A 28 4.38 3.90 0.65
N MET A 29 5.50 3.21 0.86
CA MET A 29 6.86 3.67 0.56
C MET A 29 7.59 2.55 -0.17
N VAL A 30 8.45 2.91 -1.13
CA VAL A 30 9.37 1.95 -1.75
C VAL A 30 10.25 1.28 -0.68
N GLY A 31 10.36 -0.04 -0.74
CA GLY A 31 11.32 -0.82 0.04
C GLY A 31 12.26 -1.55 -0.91
N GLY A 32 13.54 -1.68 -0.54
CA GLY A 32 14.51 -2.59 -1.19
C GLY A 32 14.77 -2.42 -2.70
N CYS A 33 14.17 -1.44 -3.37
CA CYS A 33 14.22 -1.28 -4.81
C CYS A 33 15.23 -0.20 -5.21
N GLU A 34 16.39 -0.61 -5.72
CA GLU A 34 17.46 0.30 -6.14
C GLU A 34 17.29 0.82 -7.58
N ASN A 35 16.54 0.11 -8.42
CA ASN A 35 16.39 0.40 -9.85
C ASN A 35 14.92 0.67 -10.21
N TYR A 36 14.65 1.84 -10.79
CA TYR A 36 13.34 2.25 -11.34
C TYR A 36 12.15 2.31 -10.36
N PRO A 37 12.30 2.86 -9.13
CA PRO A 37 11.21 2.94 -8.17
C PRO A 37 10.03 3.77 -8.69
N GLU A 38 10.27 4.84 -9.46
CA GLU A 38 9.22 5.71 -9.97
C GLU A 38 8.27 4.99 -10.96
N GLU A 39 8.82 4.29 -11.96
CA GLU A 39 8.02 3.53 -12.92
C GLU A 39 7.21 2.41 -12.24
N MET A 40 7.83 1.72 -11.27
CA MET A 40 7.16 0.71 -10.48
C MET A 40 5.98 1.31 -9.69
N LEU A 41 6.21 2.39 -8.94
CA LEU A 41 5.14 3.02 -8.13
C LEU A 41 4.02 3.58 -9.01
N ASN A 42 4.35 4.22 -10.14
CA ASN A 42 3.35 4.69 -11.10
C ASN A 42 2.50 3.52 -11.61
N ARG A 43 3.13 2.40 -11.97
CA ARG A 43 2.42 1.20 -12.41
C ARG A 43 1.51 0.64 -11.32
N ILE A 44 1.94 0.65 -10.06
CA ILE A 44 1.13 0.21 -8.91
C ILE A 44 -0.07 1.14 -8.72
N CYS A 45 0.11 2.47 -8.77
CA CYS A 45 -1.00 3.43 -8.72
C CYS A 45 -2.03 3.17 -9.83
N GLU A 46 -1.61 2.89 -11.07
CA GLU A 46 -2.52 2.58 -12.16
C GLU A 46 -3.37 1.32 -11.90
N ILE A 47 -2.77 0.30 -11.28
CA ILE A 47 -3.46 -0.94 -10.90
C ILE A 47 -4.45 -0.66 -9.77
N LEU A 48 -4.01 0.01 -8.70
CA LEU A 48 -4.84 0.33 -7.53
C LEU A 48 -6.00 1.28 -7.87
N ASN A 49 -5.83 2.14 -8.88
CA ASN A 49 -6.87 3.04 -9.38
C ASN A 49 -7.77 2.39 -10.46
N HIS A 50 -7.54 1.12 -10.80
CA HIS A 50 -8.24 0.41 -11.87
C HIS A 50 -8.16 1.12 -13.24
N THR A 51 -7.14 1.95 -13.48
CA THR A 51 -6.96 2.64 -14.76
C THR A 51 -6.22 1.79 -15.78
N LYS A 52 -5.44 0.81 -15.32
CA LYS A 52 -4.85 -0.24 -16.17
C LYS A 52 -4.95 -1.62 -15.51
N PRO A 53 -5.30 -2.67 -16.26
CA PRO A 53 -5.40 -4.01 -15.72
C PRO A 53 -4.03 -4.55 -15.30
N THR A 54 -3.99 -5.40 -14.28
CA THR A 54 -2.83 -6.27 -13.99
C THR A 54 -2.96 -7.58 -14.76
N LYS A 55 -1.84 -8.23 -15.07
CA LYS A 55 -1.82 -9.62 -15.57
C LYS A 55 -1.76 -10.65 -14.44
N GLY A 56 -1.73 -10.17 -13.20
CA GLY A 56 -1.45 -10.96 -12.01
C GLY A 56 0.03 -11.23 -11.82
N ASN A 57 0.49 -11.10 -10.59
CA ASN A 57 1.85 -11.44 -10.19
C ASN A 57 1.85 -12.37 -8.95
N PRO A 58 1.93 -13.69 -9.14
CA PRO A 58 1.81 -14.66 -8.04
C PRO A 58 2.97 -14.58 -7.03
N GLY A 59 4.11 -14.01 -7.42
CA GLY A 59 5.27 -13.81 -6.55
C GLY A 59 5.08 -12.71 -5.50
N VAL A 60 4.05 -11.87 -5.64
CA VAL A 60 3.78 -10.79 -4.68
C VAL A 60 3.17 -11.36 -3.41
N SER A 61 3.61 -10.95 -2.22
CA SER A 61 3.06 -11.40 -0.93
C SER A 61 3.09 -10.29 0.13
N ALA A 62 2.31 -10.43 1.20
CA ALA A 62 2.28 -9.48 2.32
C ALA A 62 2.67 -10.17 3.63
N LYS A 63 3.38 -9.44 4.50
CA LYS A 63 3.68 -9.84 5.88
C LYS A 63 4.02 -8.62 6.74
N ASP A 64 3.38 -8.49 7.90
CA ASP A 64 3.64 -7.47 8.92
C ASP A 64 3.69 -6.05 8.33
N GLY A 65 2.66 -5.66 7.57
CA GLY A 65 2.58 -4.36 6.87
C GLY A 65 3.59 -4.16 5.74
N ASN A 66 4.34 -5.18 5.34
CA ASN A 66 5.30 -5.13 4.23
C ASN A 66 4.82 -5.96 3.05
N ILE A 67 5.23 -5.57 1.85
CA ILE A 67 4.90 -6.25 0.59
C ILE A 67 6.18 -6.65 -0.10
N TYR A 68 6.23 -7.91 -0.52
CA TYR A 68 7.40 -8.57 -1.10
C TYR A 68 7.09 -9.07 -2.51
N LEU A 69 8.09 -9.11 -3.38
CA LEU A 69 8.08 -9.83 -4.65
C LEU A 69 9.13 -10.93 -4.59
N ASP A 70 8.70 -12.19 -4.66
CA ASP A 70 9.58 -13.36 -4.61
C ASP A 70 10.53 -13.37 -3.39
N GLY A 71 10.10 -12.74 -2.28
CA GLY A 71 10.85 -12.63 -1.03
C GLY A 71 11.62 -11.31 -0.87
N ASP A 72 11.79 -10.53 -1.94
CA ASP A 72 12.42 -9.22 -1.89
C ASP A 72 11.41 -8.15 -1.47
N LEU A 73 11.76 -7.35 -0.46
CA LEU A 73 10.90 -6.25 0.01
C LEU A 73 10.78 -5.20 -1.10
N ILE A 74 9.55 -4.91 -1.55
CA ILE A 74 9.29 -3.91 -2.60
C ILE A 74 8.50 -2.70 -2.10
N LEU A 75 7.64 -2.88 -1.09
CA LEU A 75 6.88 -1.79 -0.47
C LEU A 75 6.70 -1.99 1.03
N VAL A 76 6.58 -0.87 1.74
CA VAL A 76 6.25 -0.81 3.15
C VAL A 76 4.98 0.01 3.32
N VAL A 77 3.98 -0.51 4.04
CA VAL A 77 2.78 0.27 4.41
C VAL A 77 3.16 1.36 5.41
N ARG A 78 2.73 2.59 5.12
CA ARG A 78 2.98 3.80 5.90
C ARG A 78 1.70 4.25 6.63
N GLY A 79 1.69 5.48 7.10
CA GLY A 79 0.55 6.05 7.82
C GLY A 79 0.50 5.79 9.32
N TRP A 80 1.53 5.18 9.94
CA TRP A 80 1.54 4.90 11.39
C TRP A 80 1.17 6.13 12.25
N GLY A 81 1.83 7.26 11.99
CA GLY A 81 1.52 8.51 12.72
C GLY A 81 0.10 9.04 12.48
N TYR A 82 -0.45 8.82 11.29
CA TYR A 82 -1.84 9.18 10.99
C TYR A 82 -2.85 8.27 11.71
N LEU A 83 -2.54 6.97 11.78
CA LEU A 83 -3.38 5.98 12.45
C LEU A 83 -3.37 6.16 13.97
N THR A 84 -2.20 6.31 14.59
CA THR A 84 -2.04 6.28 16.07
C THR A 84 -1.93 7.67 16.69
N GLY A 85 -1.79 8.74 15.91
CA GLY A 85 -1.61 10.08 16.42
C GLY A 85 -2.84 10.56 17.20
N ALA A 86 -2.64 11.12 18.40
CA ALA A 86 -3.72 11.63 19.25
C ALA A 86 -4.52 12.78 18.60
N GLY A 87 -3.92 13.53 17.67
CA GLY A 87 -4.59 14.56 16.86
C GLY A 87 -5.11 14.06 15.51
N CYS A 88 -5.04 12.76 15.24
CA CYS A 88 -5.46 12.13 13.99
C CYS A 88 -6.56 11.11 14.28
N LEU A 89 -6.44 9.87 13.79
CA LEU A 89 -7.46 8.83 14.01
C LEU A 89 -7.38 8.21 15.42
N ASN A 90 -6.24 8.34 16.09
CA ASN A 90 -6.02 7.90 17.48
C ASN A 90 -6.44 6.44 17.74
N PHE A 91 -6.17 5.55 16.79
CA PHE A 91 -6.38 4.11 16.96
C PHE A 91 -5.36 3.52 17.94
N SER A 92 -5.75 2.42 18.59
CA SER A 92 -4.80 1.60 19.34
C SER A 92 -3.70 1.02 18.44
N VAL A 93 -2.58 0.63 19.04
CA VAL A 93 -1.45 0.00 18.33
C VAL A 93 -1.91 -1.27 17.60
N GLU A 94 -2.76 -2.05 18.24
CA GLU A 94 -3.33 -3.30 17.72
C GLU A 94 -4.23 -3.04 16.51
N GLU A 95 -5.10 -2.04 16.58
CA GLU A 95 -5.94 -1.65 15.45
C GLU A 95 -5.13 -1.08 14.29
N ALA A 96 -4.15 -0.22 14.57
CA ALA A 96 -3.29 0.36 13.54
C ALA A 96 -2.50 -0.72 12.79
N ARG A 97 -1.94 -1.70 13.50
CA ARG A 97 -1.27 -2.87 12.90
C ARG A 97 -2.22 -3.65 12.00
N LYS A 98 -3.41 -3.98 12.51
CA LYS A 98 -4.43 -4.70 11.73
C LYS A 98 -4.81 -3.94 10.46
N ILE A 99 -4.98 -2.62 10.54
CA ILE A 99 -5.26 -1.78 9.37
C ILE A 99 -4.11 -1.81 8.36
N GLN A 100 -2.85 -1.75 8.80
CA GLN A 100 -1.71 -1.83 7.90
C GLN A 100 -1.59 -3.21 7.24
N ASP A 101 -1.86 -4.30 7.98
CA ASP A 101 -1.84 -5.66 7.45
C ASP A 101 -2.98 -5.89 6.44
N GLU A 102 -4.19 -5.44 6.75
CA GLU A 102 -5.32 -5.46 5.83
C GLU A 102 -5.01 -4.65 4.55
N PHE A 103 -4.44 -3.45 4.70
CA PHE A 103 -4.09 -2.64 3.53
C PHE A 103 -2.99 -3.29 2.68
N ALA A 104 -1.97 -3.88 3.31
CA ALA A 104 -0.94 -4.63 2.60
C ALA A 104 -1.56 -5.78 1.80
N GLN A 105 -2.46 -6.55 2.41
CA GLN A 105 -3.14 -7.66 1.76
C GLN A 105 -4.02 -7.19 0.59
N HIS A 106 -4.75 -6.08 0.74
CA HIS A 106 -5.52 -5.49 -0.35
C HIS A 106 -4.63 -5.14 -1.55
N VAL A 107 -3.48 -4.49 -1.31
CA VAL A 107 -2.52 -4.17 -2.38
C VAL A 107 -2.02 -5.44 -3.07
N VAL A 108 -1.68 -6.48 -2.31
CA VAL A 108 -1.27 -7.79 -2.87
C VAL A 108 -2.36 -8.37 -3.77
N ASN A 109 -3.62 -8.39 -3.31
CA ASN A 109 -4.74 -8.91 -4.09
C ASN A 109 -4.88 -8.13 -5.42
N CYS A 110 -4.77 -6.80 -5.38
CA CYS A 110 -4.79 -5.97 -6.57
C CYS A 110 -3.65 -6.31 -7.54
N LEU A 111 -2.42 -6.50 -7.04
CA LEU A 111 -1.26 -6.83 -7.88
C LEU A 111 -1.35 -8.24 -8.47
N ARG A 112 -1.94 -9.18 -7.74
CA ARG A 112 -2.25 -10.55 -8.20
C ARG A 112 -3.44 -10.63 -9.15
N GLY A 113 -4.25 -9.58 -9.25
CA GLY A 113 -5.47 -9.58 -10.06
C GLY A 113 -6.62 -10.34 -9.40
N GLU A 114 -6.60 -10.40 -8.07
CA GLU A 114 -7.54 -11.12 -7.20
C GLU A 114 -8.50 -10.18 -6.46
N ALA A 115 -8.41 -8.86 -6.70
CA ALA A 115 -9.23 -7.82 -6.07
C ALA A 115 -10.50 -7.48 -6.85
#